data_AF-A0A9X1FSF3-F1
#
_entry.id   AF-A0A9X1FSF3-F1
#
_cell.length_a   1.000
_cell.length_b   1.000
_cell.length_c   1.000
_cell.angle_alpha   90.00
_cell.angle_beta   90.00
_cell.angle_gamma   90.00
#
_symmetry.space_group_name_H-M   'P 1'
#
loop_
_entity.id
_entity.type
_entity.pdbx_description
1 polymer ?
#
loop_
_entity_poly.entity_id
_entity_poly.type
_entity_poly.pdbx_seq_one_letter_code
_entity_poly.pdbx_strand_id
1 'polypeptide(L)'
;MRHASVPISFQTIQVVSDLRSVAATGFGALADKIGAAHKPALRRIIFEQRCELSSRDAKEIHADLLLAAALPDKGLDPFMTATALLLADRLQNGAGHDDLFWNWDAFQDHYRKGPSPVRAALMNGFRWAHTTRRVNLDQLPEARDLLTYDGDDLIRILKVIARSMPSETRDLVCTAGPAETRDVHRTALENCLKGSCILSEYGGWFPGEVVELVSLDPEHAGHAGCTALVLLEALVTNDAKGRMAFRWEEQADRYLRMKSDVRTAILAGVRHLYEMSPEWRPYASWTPDQILQKAVVVPFAKP
;
A
#
# COMPACT_ATOMS: atom_id res chain seq x y z
N MET A 1 19.18 12.19 -23.15
CA MET A 1 19.53 12.35 -21.72
C MET A 1 19.78 10.95 -21.17
N ARG A 2 20.84 10.72 -20.38
CA ARG A 2 21.01 9.42 -19.70
C ARG A 2 19.89 9.30 -18.67
N HIS A 3 19.03 8.29 -18.78
CA HIS A 3 18.02 8.01 -17.76
C HIS A 3 18.77 7.68 -16.46
N ALA A 4 18.66 8.54 -15.45
CA ALA A 4 19.16 8.24 -14.12
C ALA A 4 18.43 6.99 -13.61
N SER A 5 19.16 6.00 -13.12
CA SER A 5 18.54 4.81 -12.52
C SER A 5 17.54 5.24 -11.44
N VAL A 6 16.34 4.66 -11.45
CA VAL A 6 15.35 4.95 -10.40
C VAL A 6 15.96 4.55 -9.07
N PRO A 7 15.99 5.43 -8.06
CA PRO A 7 16.39 5.03 -6.72
C PRO A 7 15.49 3.88 -6.27
N ILE A 8 16.10 2.75 -5.95
CA ILE A 8 15.40 1.64 -5.33
C ILE A 8 14.94 2.14 -3.96
N SER A 9 13.62 2.19 -3.77
CA SER A 9 12.97 2.64 -2.56
C SER A 9 11.78 1.72 -2.27
N PHE A 10 11.29 1.77 -1.04
CA PHE A 10 10.06 1.07 -0.65
C PHE A 10 8.87 1.44 -1.56
N GLN A 11 8.72 2.73 -1.88
CA GLN A 11 7.66 3.23 -2.76
C GLN A 11 7.74 2.59 -4.15
N THR A 12 8.93 2.51 -4.75
CA THR A 12 9.11 1.88 -6.06
C THR A 12 8.69 0.41 -6.03
N ILE A 13 9.16 -0.36 -5.04
CA ILE A 13 8.82 -1.79 -4.96
C ILE A 13 7.33 -2.02 -4.67
N GLN A 14 6.71 -1.15 -3.85
CA GLN A 14 5.30 -1.23 -3.49
C GLN A 14 4.41 -0.96 -4.71
N VAL A 15 4.64 0.16 -5.40
CA VAL A 15 3.88 0.55 -6.60
C VAL A 15 3.99 -0.52 -7.68
N VAL A 16 5.20 -1.01 -7.95
CA VAL A 16 5.41 -2.09 -8.93
C VAL A 16 4.71 -3.37 -8.51
N SER A 17 4.73 -3.74 -7.22
CA SER A 17 3.99 -4.91 -6.71
C SER A 17 2.48 -4.80 -6.92
N ASP A 18 1.92 -3.61 -6.68
CA ASP A 18 0.48 -3.35 -6.86
C ASP A 18 0.08 -3.41 -8.34
N LEU A 19 0.85 -2.76 -9.23
CA LEU A 19 0.63 -2.81 -10.68
C LEU A 19 0.73 -4.25 -11.22
N ARG A 20 1.70 -5.04 -10.74
CA ARG A 20 1.82 -6.47 -11.09
C ARG A 20 0.62 -7.28 -10.62
N SER A 21 0.06 -6.96 -9.46
CA SER A 21 -1.13 -7.63 -8.94
C SER A 21 -2.36 -7.32 -9.78
N VAL A 22 -2.50 -6.07 -10.26
CA VAL A 22 -3.52 -5.69 -11.25
C VAL A 22 -3.32 -6.48 -12.55
N ALA A 23 -2.10 -6.49 -13.10
CA ALA A 23 -1.78 -7.19 -14.33
C ALA A 23 -2.07 -8.70 -14.24
N ALA A 24 -1.70 -9.35 -13.15
CA ALA A 24 -1.94 -10.76 -12.90
C ALA A 24 -3.45 -11.09 -12.80
N THR A 25 -4.22 -10.25 -12.12
CA THR A 25 -5.67 -10.44 -11.96
C THR A 25 -6.41 -10.26 -13.28
N GLY A 26 -6.02 -9.26 -14.07
CA GLY A 26 -6.63 -8.95 -15.36
C GLY A 26 -6.07 -9.74 -16.56
N PHE A 27 -5.14 -10.68 -16.33
CA PHE A 27 -4.46 -11.44 -17.38
C PHE A 27 -5.43 -12.07 -18.40
N GLY A 28 -6.52 -12.67 -17.93
CA GLY A 28 -7.50 -13.34 -18.81
C GLY A 28 -8.12 -12.36 -19.81
N ALA A 29 -8.68 -11.26 -19.32
CA ALA A 29 -9.32 -10.25 -20.14
C ALA A 29 -8.34 -9.60 -21.13
N LEU A 30 -7.11 -9.32 -20.69
CA LEU A 30 -6.09 -8.76 -21.58
C LEU A 30 -5.63 -9.76 -22.66
N ALA A 31 -5.41 -11.02 -22.30
CA ALA A 31 -5.02 -12.07 -23.25
C ALA A 31 -6.07 -12.26 -24.36
N ASP A 32 -7.35 -12.23 -23.99
CA ASP A 32 -8.45 -12.34 -24.96
C ASP A 32 -8.51 -11.10 -25.86
N LYS A 33 -8.16 -9.91 -25.33
CA LYS A 33 -8.15 -8.65 -26.07
C LYS A 33 -7.03 -8.55 -27.11
N ILE A 34 -5.81 -8.96 -26.76
CA ILE A 34 -4.62 -8.83 -27.62
C ILE A 34 -4.42 -10.03 -28.55
N GLY A 35 -5.20 -11.09 -28.38
CA GLY A 35 -5.21 -12.26 -29.24
C GLY A 35 -4.42 -13.45 -28.70
N ALA A 36 -4.90 -14.65 -29.03
CA ALA A 36 -4.38 -15.92 -28.50
C ALA A 36 -2.89 -16.17 -28.83
N ALA A 37 -2.39 -15.64 -29.95
CA ALA A 37 -0.99 -15.78 -30.34
C ALA A 37 -0.02 -15.14 -29.33
N HIS A 38 -0.44 -14.06 -28.66
CA HIS A 38 0.39 -13.32 -27.71
C HIS A 38 0.22 -13.78 -26.26
N LYS A 39 -0.73 -14.69 -25.98
CA LYS A 39 -0.99 -15.23 -24.64
C LYS A 39 0.26 -15.87 -23.99
N PRO A 40 1.11 -16.64 -24.70
CA PRO A 40 2.34 -17.18 -24.11
C PRO A 40 3.34 -16.10 -23.71
N ALA A 41 3.53 -15.07 -24.55
CA ALA A 41 4.39 -13.94 -24.24
C ALA A 41 3.85 -13.14 -23.04
N LEU A 42 2.55 -12.81 -23.05
CA LEU A 42 1.92 -12.08 -21.94
C LEU A 42 2.05 -12.83 -20.62
N ARG A 43 1.87 -14.16 -20.63
CA ARG A 43 2.04 -15.01 -19.44
C ARG A 43 3.47 -14.93 -18.90
N ARG A 44 4.47 -15.08 -19.78
CA ARG A 44 5.89 -14.94 -19.42
C ARG A 44 6.17 -13.57 -18.80
N ILE A 45 5.70 -12.50 -19.45
CA ILE A 45 5.93 -11.12 -19.00
C ILE A 45 5.36 -10.91 -17.59
N ILE A 46 4.09 -11.27 -17.37
CA ILE A 46 3.40 -10.99 -16.10
C ILE A 46 3.94 -11.86 -14.96
N PHE A 47 4.05 -13.18 -15.18
CA PHE A 47 4.30 -14.14 -14.11
C PHE A 47 5.78 -14.49 -13.91
N GLU A 48 6.61 -14.41 -14.95
CA GLU A 48 8.03 -14.80 -14.89
C GLU A 48 8.94 -13.57 -14.87
N GLN A 49 8.67 -12.58 -15.72
CA GLN A 49 9.46 -11.35 -15.85
C GLN A 49 8.91 -10.18 -15.03
N ARG A 50 7.90 -10.41 -14.19
CA ARG A 50 7.39 -9.40 -13.23
C ARG A 50 6.94 -8.09 -13.90
N CYS A 51 6.33 -8.20 -15.07
CA CYS A 51 5.90 -7.08 -15.93
C CYS A 51 7.04 -6.20 -16.46
N GLU A 52 8.27 -6.72 -16.53
CA GLU A 52 9.40 -6.09 -17.22
C GLU A 52 9.54 -6.67 -18.63
N LEU A 53 9.36 -5.85 -19.66
CA LEU A 53 9.51 -6.20 -21.07
C LEU A 53 11.00 -6.24 -21.42
N SER A 54 11.47 -7.37 -21.95
CA SER A 54 12.75 -7.38 -22.65
C SER A 54 12.64 -6.72 -24.03
N SER A 55 13.77 -6.44 -24.68
CA SER A 55 13.78 -5.93 -26.07
C SER A 55 13.10 -6.86 -27.07
N ARG A 56 13.02 -8.18 -26.77
CA ARG A 56 12.27 -9.15 -27.56
C ARG A 56 10.77 -8.96 -27.34
N ASP A 57 10.35 -8.91 -26.08
CA ASP A 57 8.94 -8.74 -25.70
C ASP A 57 8.39 -7.43 -26.27
N ALA A 58 9.18 -6.34 -26.19
CA ALA A 58 8.83 -5.04 -26.74
C ALA A 58 8.56 -5.07 -28.25
N LYS A 59 9.26 -5.92 -29.02
CA LYS A 59 8.98 -6.10 -30.46
C LYS A 59 7.77 -6.98 -30.71
N GLU A 60 7.48 -7.92 -29.81
CA GLU A 60 6.47 -8.96 -29.98
C GLU A 60 5.07 -8.47 -29.63
N ILE A 61 4.88 -7.75 -28.51
CA ILE A 61 3.55 -7.50 -27.94
C ILE A 61 3.25 -6.03 -27.61
N HIS A 62 4.25 -5.15 -27.62
CA HIS A 62 4.11 -3.78 -27.09
C HIS A 62 3.06 -2.95 -27.82
N ALA A 63 2.98 -3.07 -29.15
CA ALA A 63 1.99 -2.33 -29.94
C ALA A 63 0.55 -2.70 -29.54
N ASP A 64 0.30 -3.98 -29.24
CA ASP A 64 -1.03 -4.43 -28.81
C ASP A 64 -1.34 -4.00 -27.37
N LEU A 65 -0.33 -3.95 -26.49
CA LEU A 65 -0.48 -3.39 -25.15
C LEU A 65 -0.84 -1.90 -25.21
N LEU A 66 -0.16 -1.12 -26.07
CA LEU A 66 -0.48 0.29 -26.29
C LEU A 66 -1.90 0.46 -26.83
N LEU A 67 -2.29 -0.36 -27.82
CA LEU A 67 -3.64 -0.31 -28.37
C LEU A 67 -4.69 -0.65 -27.32
N ALA A 68 -4.48 -1.68 -26.50
CA ALA A 68 -5.39 -2.04 -25.41
C ALA A 68 -5.49 -0.91 -24.36
N ALA A 69 -4.37 -0.28 -24.02
CA ALA A 69 -4.28 0.85 -23.10
C ALA A 69 -4.86 2.16 -23.69
N ALA A 70 -5.25 2.19 -24.96
CA ALA A 70 -5.84 3.35 -25.64
C ALA A 70 -7.33 3.16 -26.00
N LEU A 71 -7.96 2.06 -25.58
CA LEU A 71 -9.33 1.70 -25.95
C LEU A 71 -10.23 1.40 -24.73
N PRO A 72 -10.45 2.37 -23.82
CA PRO A 72 -11.28 2.14 -22.62
C PRO A 72 -12.71 1.70 -22.95
N ASP A 73 -13.29 2.19 -24.05
CA ASP A 73 -14.65 1.84 -24.50
C ASP A 73 -14.78 0.41 -25.04
N LYS A 74 -13.66 -0.29 -25.25
CA LYS A 74 -13.65 -1.68 -25.72
C LYS A 74 -13.43 -2.70 -24.59
N GLY A 75 -13.48 -2.24 -23.34
CA GLY A 75 -13.37 -3.06 -22.14
C GLY A 75 -12.49 -2.40 -21.10
N LEU A 76 -13.04 -2.12 -19.92
CA LEU A 76 -12.32 -1.45 -18.83
C LEU A 76 -11.18 -2.33 -18.28
N ASP A 77 -11.43 -3.62 -18.08
CA ASP A 77 -10.46 -4.57 -17.53
C ASP A 77 -9.19 -4.71 -18.39
N PRO A 78 -9.25 -5.04 -19.70
CA PRO A 78 -8.05 -5.14 -20.52
C PRO A 78 -7.33 -3.79 -20.65
N PHE A 79 -8.07 -2.67 -20.69
CA PHE A 79 -7.50 -1.33 -20.69
C PHE A 79 -6.68 -1.06 -19.42
N MET A 80 -7.25 -1.26 -18.23
CA MET A 80 -6.55 -1.06 -16.96
C MET A 80 -5.37 -2.02 -16.78
N THR A 81 -5.53 -3.26 -17.21
CA THR A 81 -4.48 -4.30 -17.14
C THR A 81 -3.30 -3.94 -18.02
N ALA A 82 -3.55 -3.49 -19.26
CA ALA A 82 -2.50 -3.04 -20.17
C ALA A 82 -1.77 -1.81 -19.62
N THR A 83 -2.51 -0.81 -19.14
CA THR A 83 -1.91 0.38 -18.50
C THR A 83 -1.08 0.01 -17.27
N ALA A 84 -1.55 -0.93 -16.44
CA ALA A 84 -0.80 -1.38 -15.26
C ALA A 84 0.53 -2.04 -15.65
N LEU A 85 0.52 -2.88 -16.68
CA LEU A 85 1.72 -3.53 -17.19
C LEU A 85 2.73 -2.51 -17.75
N LEU A 86 2.27 -1.56 -18.59
CA LEU A 86 3.11 -0.51 -19.16
C LEU A 86 3.73 0.39 -18.07
N LEU A 87 2.96 0.77 -17.05
CA LEU A 87 3.47 1.52 -15.90
C LEU A 87 4.53 0.72 -15.12
N ALA A 88 4.28 -0.57 -14.88
CA ALA A 88 5.23 -1.43 -14.17
C ALA A 88 6.54 -1.58 -14.96
N ASP A 89 6.45 -1.74 -16.27
CA ASP A 89 7.60 -1.79 -17.18
C ASP A 89 8.42 -0.50 -17.10
N ARG A 90 7.74 0.65 -17.24
CA ARG A 90 8.35 1.99 -17.19
C ARG A 90 9.10 2.24 -15.87
N LEU A 91 8.50 1.86 -14.74
CA LEU A 91 9.09 2.04 -13.41
C LEU A 91 10.29 1.12 -13.17
N GLN A 92 10.36 -0.02 -13.88
CA GLN A 92 11.46 -0.98 -13.78
C GLN A 92 12.58 -0.73 -14.81
N ASN A 93 12.44 0.26 -15.71
CA ASN A 93 13.35 0.49 -16.85
C ASN A 93 13.32 -0.63 -17.90
N GLY A 94 12.17 -1.28 -18.07
CA GLY A 94 12.03 -2.24 -19.16
C GLY A 94 12.10 -1.58 -20.54
N ALA A 95 12.06 -2.41 -21.57
CA ALA A 95 12.30 -2.00 -22.95
C ALA A 95 11.08 -1.35 -23.62
N GLY A 96 9.93 -1.29 -22.95
CA GLY A 96 8.74 -0.58 -23.42
C GLY A 96 9.00 0.92 -23.49
N HIS A 97 9.03 1.45 -24.72
CA HIS A 97 9.10 2.89 -24.95
C HIS A 97 7.70 3.37 -25.30
N ASP A 98 7.03 3.96 -24.32
CA ASP A 98 5.70 4.53 -24.46
C ASP A 98 5.68 6.02 -24.14
N ASP A 99 4.57 6.66 -24.45
CA ASP A 99 4.29 8.03 -24.02
C ASP A 99 3.04 8.02 -23.14
N LEU A 100 3.18 7.40 -21.95
CA LEU A 100 2.12 7.29 -20.95
C LEU A 100 1.53 8.63 -20.51
N PHE A 101 2.19 9.75 -20.81
CA PHE A 101 1.62 11.09 -20.65
C PHE A 101 0.33 11.24 -21.46
N TRP A 102 0.32 10.85 -22.74
CA TRP A 102 -0.90 10.95 -23.56
C TRP A 102 -2.02 10.04 -23.05
N ASN A 103 -1.66 8.85 -22.55
CA ASN A 103 -2.64 7.95 -21.95
C ASN A 103 -3.23 8.53 -20.65
N TRP A 104 -2.44 9.29 -19.89
CA TRP A 104 -2.95 10.00 -18.72
C TRP A 104 -3.90 11.13 -19.13
N ASP A 105 -3.43 12.02 -20.01
CA ASP A 105 -4.17 13.19 -20.47
C ASP A 105 -5.53 12.80 -21.08
N ALA A 106 -5.53 11.78 -21.94
CA ALA A 106 -6.74 11.34 -22.62
C ALA A 106 -7.69 10.50 -21.74
N PHE A 107 -7.17 9.73 -20.78
CA PHE A 107 -7.96 8.66 -20.14
C PHE A 107 -7.99 8.68 -18.60
N GLN A 108 -7.51 9.72 -17.92
CA GLN A 108 -7.53 9.80 -16.45
C GLN A 108 -8.92 9.51 -15.84
N ASP A 109 -10.01 10.00 -16.46
CA ASP A 109 -11.37 9.75 -15.99
C ASP A 109 -11.83 8.30 -16.16
N HIS A 110 -11.23 7.55 -17.10
CA HIS A 110 -11.48 6.12 -17.24
C HIS A 110 -10.79 5.32 -16.15
N TYR A 111 -9.59 5.70 -15.71
CA TYR A 111 -8.94 5.08 -14.55
C TYR A 111 -9.77 5.24 -13.27
N ARG A 112 -10.45 6.39 -13.10
CA ARG A 112 -11.33 6.65 -11.95
C ARG A 112 -12.54 5.72 -11.85
N LYS A 113 -13.01 5.17 -12.98
CA LYS A 113 -14.14 4.23 -13.04
C LYS A 113 -13.81 2.83 -12.52
N GLY A 114 -12.53 2.52 -12.30
CA GLY A 114 -12.08 1.20 -11.85
C GLY A 114 -12.46 0.89 -10.40
N PRO A 115 -12.47 -0.41 -10.03
CA PRO A 115 -12.54 -0.82 -8.63
C PRO A 115 -11.45 -0.15 -7.80
N SER A 116 -11.74 0.20 -6.54
CA SER A 116 -10.83 0.99 -5.71
C SER A 116 -9.39 0.48 -5.65
N PRO A 117 -9.10 -0.83 -5.48
CA PRO A 117 -7.72 -1.31 -5.49
C PRO A 117 -7.00 -1.12 -6.83
N VAL A 118 -7.70 -1.31 -7.95
CA VAL A 118 -7.15 -1.16 -9.31
C VAL A 118 -6.91 0.32 -9.62
N ARG A 119 -7.90 1.18 -9.32
CA ARG A 119 -7.77 2.64 -9.44
C ARG A 119 -6.58 3.13 -8.62
N ALA A 120 -6.52 2.80 -7.34
CA ALA A 120 -5.44 3.20 -6.44
C ALA A 120 -4.07 2.77 -6.98
N ALA A 121 -3.92 1.53 -7.45
CA ALA A 121 -2.65 1.06 -8.03
C ALA A 121 -2.22 1.86 -9.27
N LEU A 122 -3.14 2.10 -10.22
CA LEU A 122 -2.84 2.89 -11.42
C LEU A 122 -2.49 4.33 -11.07
N MET A 123 -3.27 4.96 -10.18
CA MET A 123 -3.08 6.35 -9.77
C MET A 123 -1.77 6.54 -9.00
N ASN A 124 -1.44 5.61 -8.11
CA ASN A 124 -0.13 5.57 -7.46
C ASN A 124 1.00 5.32 -8.46
N GLY A 125 0.77 4.48 -9.47
CA GLY A 125 1.68 4.25 -10.60
C GLY A 125 2.03 5.54 -11.33
N PHE A 126 1.03 6.29 -11.79
CA PHE A 126 1.21 7.56 -12.47
C PHE A 126 1.87 8.61 -11.57
N ARG A 127 1.40 8.78 -10.33
CA ARG A 127 2.00 9.70 -9.35
C ARG A 127 3.49 9.40 -9.15
N TRP A 128 3.84 8.12 -8.97
CA TRP A 128 5.22 7.73 -8.73
C TRP A 128 6.10 7.84 -9.98
N ALA A 129 5.56 7.50 -11.15
CA ALA A 129 6.24 7.74 -12.42
C ALA A 129 6.53 9.23 -12.65
N HIS A 130 5.63 10.12 -12.21
CA HIS A 130 5.88 11.55 -12.19
C HIS A 130 6.99 11.96 -11.22
N THR A 131 6.89 11.55 -9.95
CA THR A 131 7.91 11.86 -8.93
C THR A 131 9.31 11.41 -9.36
N THR A 132 9.42 10.29 -10.06
CA THR A 132 10.69 9.74 -10.56
C THR A 132 11.08 10.26 -11.96
N ARG A 133 10.34 11.24 -12.51
CA ARG A 133 10.56 11.88 -13.82
C ARG A 133 10.54 10.90 -15.00
N ARG A 134 9.71 9.86 -14.89
CA ARG A 134 9.51 8.83 -15.92
C ARG A 134 8.33 9.11 -16.82
N VAL A 135 7.38 9.89 -16.32
CA VAL A 135 6.25 10.46 -17.06
C VAL A 135 6.11 11.90 -16.56
N ASN A 136 5.96 12.87 -17.45
CA ASN A 136 5.60 14.23 -17.00
C ASN A 136 4.07 14.32 -16.97
N LEU A 137 3.47 14.83 -15.91
CA LEU A 137 2.01 14.93 -15.78
C LEU A 137 1.68 16.38 -15.51
N ASP A 138 0.77 16.96 -16.30
CA ASP A 138 0.32 18.35 -16.10
C ASP A 138 -0.65 18.46 -14.92
N GLN A 139 -1.40 17.38 -14.67
CA GLN A 139 -2.30 17.25 -13.52
C GLN A 139 -1.99 15.95 -12.80
N LEU A 140 -1.70 16.04 -11.50
CA LEU A 140 -1.46 14.86 -10.67
C LEU A 140 -2.79 14.19 -10.29
N PRO A 141 -2.78 12.87 -10.06
CA PRO A 141 -3.92 12.18 -9.44
C PRO A 141 -4.33 12.86 -8.14
N GLU A 142 -5.63 12.97 -7.89
CA GLU A 142 -6.15 13.60 -6.68
C GLU A 142 -5.98 12.67 -5.47
N ALA A 143 -5.99 13.23 -4.26
CA ALA A 143 -5.82 12.45 -3.03
C ALA A 143 -6.79 11.25 -2.93
N ARG A 144 -8.06 11.46 -3.28
CA ARG A 144 -9.09 10.41 -3.27
C ARG A 144 -8.85 9.30 -4.30
N ASP A 145 -8.18 9.61 -5.41
CA ASP A 145 -7.93 8.65 -6.50
C ASP A 145 -6.89 7.61 -6.06
N LEU A 146 -6.06 7.95 -5.08
CA LEU A 146 -4.94 7.15 -4.59
C LEU A 146 -5.35 6.13 -3.53
N LEU A 147 -6.57 6.23 -2.99
CA LEU A 147 -7.02 5.44 -1.84
C LEU A 147 -7.76 4.17 -2.28
N THR A 148 -7.36 3.05 -1.68
CA THR A 148 -8.04 1.76 -1.77
C THR A 148 -9.26 1.70 -0.86
N TYR A 149 -9.12 2.21 0.37
CA TYR A 149 -10.14 2.15 1.41
C TYR A 149 -10.63 3.54 1.80
N ASP A 150 -11.91 3.64 2.15
CA ASP A 150 -12.47 4.83 2.78
C ASP A 150 -11.89 5.00 4.20
N GLY A 151 -11.48 6.23 4.51
CA GLY A 151 -10.81 6.54 5.78
C GLY A 151 -11.73 6.46 6.98
N ASP A 152 -12.98 6.88 6.85
CA ASP A 152 -13.94 6.90 7.95
C ASP A 152 -14.36 5.47 8.35
N ASP A 153 -14.60 4.61 7.35
CA ASP A 153 -14.87 3.19 7.58
C ASP A 153 -13.70 2.48 8.24
N LEU A 154 -12.47 2.77 7.80
CA LEU A 154 -11.27 2.19 8.38
C LEU A 154 -11.07 2.64 9.84
N ILE A 155 -11.23 3.94 10.13
CA ILE A 155 -11.16 4.48 11.50
C ILE A 155 -12.20 3.79 12.38
N ARG A 156 -13.43 3.61 11.89
CA ARG A 156 -14.51 2.93 12.61
C ARG A 156 -14.14 1.49 12.95
N ILE A 157 -13.60 0.71 12.00
CA ILE A 157 -13.23 -0.69 12.22
C ILE A 157 -12.04 -0.80 13.18
N LEU A 158 -11.02 0.04 13.04
CA LEU A 158 -9.86 0.05 13.95
C LEU A 158 -10.27 0.38 15.39
N LYS A 159 -11.23 1.30 15.58
CA LYS A 159 -11.82 1.59 16.90
C LYS A 159 -12.52 0.37 17.50
N VAL A 160 -13.23 -0.42 16.68
CA VAL A 160 -13.85 -1.67 17.16
C VAL A 160 -12.79 -2.64 17.65
N ILE A 161 -11.68 -2.82 16.92
CA ILE A 161 -10.56 -3.69 17.32
C ILE A 161 -9.96 -3.20 18.64
N ALA A 162 -9.61 -1.91 18.74
CA ALA A 162 -9.06 -1.34 19.97
C ALA A 162 -10.01 -1.55 21.17
N ARG A 163 -11.31 -1.31 20.99
CA ARG A 163 -12.32 -1.42 22.07
C ARG A 163 -12.67 -2.87 22.43
N SER A 164 -12.38 -3.82 21.56
CA SER A 164 -12.64 -5.25 21.80
C SER A 164 -11.72 -5.87 22.85
N MET A 165 -10.65 -5.18 23.26
CA MET A 165 -9.80 -5.63 24.37
C MET A 165 -10.64 -5.84 25.65
N PRO A 166 -10.69 -7.05 26.23
CA PRO A 166 -11.32 -7.31 27.52
C PRO A 166 -10.65 -6.53 28.66
N SER A 167 -11.35 -6.32 29.79
CA SER A 167 -10.78 -5.59 30.94
C SER A 167 -9.46 -6.20 31.42
N GLU A 168 -9.41 -7.53 31.56
CA GLU A 168 -8.21 -8.25 31.98
C GLU A 168 -7.03 -8.01 31.02
N THR A 169 -7.28 -7.97 29.72
CA THR A 169 -6.24 -7.65 28.72
C THR A 169 -5.75 -6.22 28.85
N ARG A 170 -6.63 -5.27 29.19
CA ARG A 170 -6.23 -3.89 29.42
C ARG A 170 -5.40 -3.74 30.70
N ASP A 171 -5.72 -4.50 31.75
CA ASP A 171 -4.89 -4.58 32.96
C ASP A 171 -3.50 -5.12 32.62
N LEU A 172 -3.42 -6.20 31.82
CA LEU A 172 -2.16 -6.76 31.33
C LEU A 172 -1.34 -5.75 30.52
N VAL A 173 -1.98 -4.99 29.62
CA VAL A 173 -1.29 -3.92 28.85
C VAL A 173 -0.60 -2.94 29.79
N CYS A 174 -1.27 -2.54 30.86
CA CYS A 174 -0.70 -1.59 31.82
C CYS A 174 0.45 -2.17 32.64
N THR A 175 0.60 -3.50 32.72
CA THR A 175 1.75 -4.12 33.41
C THR A 175 3.08 -3.96 32.68
N ALA A 176 3.07 -3.57 31.41
CA ALA A 176 4.27 -3.26 30.63
C ALA A 176 5.01 -2.01 31.15
N GLY A 177 4.32 -1.15 31.90
CA GLY A 177 4.90 0.02 32.56
C GLY A 177 5.36 -0.25 34.00
N PRO A 178 6.09 0.70 34.61
CA PRO A 178 6.48 0.66 36.02
C PRO A 178 5.28 0.43 36.95
N ALA A 179 5.47 -0.29 38.05
CA ALA A 179 4.39 -0.69 38.95
C ALA A 179 3.63 0.51 39.53
N GLU A 180 4.36 1.58 39.84
CA GLU A 180 3.87 2.83 40.39
C GLU A 180 2.99 3.66 39.44
N THR A 181 3.04 3.41 38.13
CA THR A 181 2.24 4.15 37.13
C THR A 181 1.10 3.34 36.51
N ARG A 182 0.92 2.07 36.90
CA ARG A 182 -0.07 1.17 36.28
C ARG A 182 -1.49 1.71 36.34
N ASP A 183 -1.93 2.24 37.48
CA ASP A 183 -3.28 2.77 37.65
C ASP A 183 -3.52 4.02 36.78
N VAL A 184 -2.47 4.83 36.58
CA VAL A 184 -2.50 6.02 35.71
C VAL A 184 -2.63 5.58 34.25
N HIS A 185 -1.81 4.60 33.81
CA HIS A 185 -1.94 4.01 32.47
C HIS A 185 -3.33 3.39 32.27
N ARG A 186 -3.85 2.68 33.27
CA ARG A 186 -5.14 2.01 33.20
C ARG A 186 -6.28 3.00 33.00
N THR A 187 -6.28 4.08 33.79
CA THR A 187 -7.26 5.16 33.70
C THR A 187 -7.17 5.87 32.35
N ALA A 188 -5.96 6.22 31.91
CA ALA A 188 -5.75 6.88 30.62
C ALA A 188 -6.16 6.00 29.43
N LEU A 189 -5.88 4.69 29.50
CA LEU A 189 -6.29 3.73 28.48
C LEU A 189 -7.81 3.59 28.40
N GLU A 190 -8.51 3.51 29.55
CA GLU A 190 -9.97 3.50 29.57
C GLU A 190 -10.57 4.78 28.95
N ASN A 191 -10.03 5.95 29.30
CA ASN A 191 -10.49 7.22 28.74
C ASN A 191 -10.27 7.26 27.22
N CYS A 192 -9.10 6.83 26.75
CA CYS A 192 -8.78 6.73 25.33
C CYS A 192 -9.73 5.80 24.58
N LEU A 193 -10.01 4.61 25.12
CA LEU A 193 -10.93 3.64 24.51
C LEU A 193 -12.40 4.12 24.50
N LYS A 194 -12.83 4.85 25.53
CA LYS A 194 -14.19 5.42 25.61
C LYS A 194 -14.37 6.63 24.69
N GLY A 195 -13.31 7.41 24.47
CA GLY A 195 -13.33 8.59 23.63
C GLY A 195 -12.91 8.31 22.18
N SER A 196 -11.97 9.11 21.69
CA SER A 196 -11.53 9.17 20.30
C SER A 196 -10.63 8.02 19.84
N CYS A 197 -10.02 7.27 20.76
CA CYS A 197 -8.96 6.31 20.48
C CYS A 197 -7.69 6.91 19.86
N ILE A 198 -7.49 8.23 19.95
CA ILE A 198 -6.29 8.94 19.49
C ILE A 198 -5.39 9.19 20.69
N LEU A 199 -4.18 8.64 20.69
CA LEU A 199 -3.30 8.61 21.86
C LEU A 199 -2.88 10.02 22.30
N SER A 200 -2.55 10.89 21.33
CA SER A 200 -2.06 12.24 21.62
C SER A 200 -3.08 13.15 22.31
N GLU A 201 -4.39 12.84 22.24
CA GLU A 201 -5.44 13.61 22.91
C GLU A 201 -5.49 13.37 24.43
N TYR A 202 -4.87 12.31 24.93
CA TYR A 202 -4.88 11.96 26.37
C TYR A 202 -3.53 12.23 27.05
N GLY A 203 -2.62 12.92 26.36
CA GLY A 203 -1.28 13.25 26.81
C GLY A 203 -0.20 12.53 26.00
N GLY A 204 1.05 12.97 26.16
CA GLY A 204 2.18 12.41 25.41
C GLY A 204 2.65 11.04 25.92
N TRP A 205 2.45 10.76 27.21
CA TRP A 205 3.06 9.62 27.90
C TRP A 205 2.05 8.52 28.28
N PHE A 206 0.89 8.89 28.84
CA PHE A 206 -0.17 7.98 29.26
C PHE A 206 -1.36 8.04 28.27
N PRO A 207 -1.88 6.92 27.75
CA PRO A 207 -1.39 5.55 27.85
C PRO A 207 -0.32 5.21 26.79
N GLY A 208 0.18 6.20 26.04
CA GLY A 208 1.04 6.02 24.88
C GLY A 208 2.21 5.05 25.08
N GLU A 209 2.98 5.18 26.16
CA GLU A 209 4.14 4.33 26.44
C GLU A 209 3.80 2.84 26.44
N VAL A 210 2.85 2.39 27.28
CA VAL A 210 2.49 0.97 27.38
C VAL A 210 1.80 0.45 26.13
N VAL A 211 1.01 1.28 25.44
CA VAL A 211 0.39 0.93 24.16
C VAL A 211 1.47 0.72 23.10
N GLU A 212 2.48 1.58 23.08
CA GLU A 212 3.59 1.45 22.15
C GLU A 212 4.44 0.21 22.44
N LEU A 213 4.76 -0.08 23.70
CA LEU A 213 5.49 -1.29 24.08
C LEU A 213 4.72 -2.56 23.72
N VAL A 214 3.44 -2.65 24.05
CA VAL A 214 2.62 -3.85 23.78
C VAL A 214 2.36 -4.05 22.29
N SER A 215 2.20 -2.98 21.51
CA SER A 215 2.09 -3.11 20.05
C SER A 215 3.38 -3.60 19.37
N LEU A 216 4.50 -3.67 20.11
CA LEU A 216 5.75 -4.29 19.68
C LEU A 216 5.94 -5.73 20.18
N ASP A 217 5.00 -6.28 20.95
CA ASP A 217 5.06 -7.68 21.39
C ASP A 217 3.94 -8.50 20.73
N PRO A 218 4.21 -9.26 19.65
CA PRO A 218 3.20 -10.06 18.95
C PRO A 218 2.56 -11.16 19.79
N GLU A 219 3.21 -11.60 20.87
CA GLU A 219 2.73 -12.66 21.73
C GLU A 219 1.86 -12.11 22.88
N HIS A 220 1.88 -10.79 23.10
CA HIS A 220 1.06 -10.15 24.12
C HIS A 220 -0.43 -10.16 23.74
N ALA A 221 -1.30 -10.52 24.69
CA ALA A 221 -2.75 -10.61 24.45
C ALA A 221 -3.38 -9.29 23.95
N GLY A 222 -2.81 -8.15 24.35
CA GLY A 222 -3.22 -6.80 23.92
C GLY A 222 -2.65 -6.33 22.59
N HIS A 223 -1.76 -7.10 21.93
CA HIS A 223 -1.01 -6.69 20.76
C HIS A 223 -1.89 -6.07 19.67
N ALA A 224 -2.93 -6.80 19.23
CA ALA A 224 -3.83 -6.34 18.17
C ALA A 224 -4.55 -5.02 18.52
N GLY A 225 -5.05 -4.88 19.74
CA GLY A 225 -5.76 -3.68 20.19
C GLY A 225 -4.82 -2.48 20.30
N CYS A 226 -3.61 -2.69 20.80
CA CYS A 226 -2.57 -1.66 20.89
C CYS A 226 -2.06 -1.25 19.50
N THR A 227 -1.86 -2.19 18.58
CA THR A 227 -1.50 -1.86 17.18
C THR A 227 -2.59 -1.06 16.50
N ALA A 228 -3.87 -1.37 16.73
CA ALA A 228 -4.98 -0.57 16.21
C ALA A 228 -4.95 0.87 16.75
N LEU A 229 -4.63 1.09 18.03
CA LEU A 229 -4.47 2.43 18.60
C LEU A 229 -3.28 3.20 17.98
N VAL A 230 -2.14 2.54 17.80
CA VAL A 230 -0.97 3.16 17.13
C VAL A 230 -1.30 3.52 15.69
N LEU A 231 -2.04 2.66 14.99
CA LEU A 231 -2.43 2.90 13.61
C LEU A 231 -3.44 4.05 13.49
N LEU A 232 -4.42 4.14 14.41
CA LEU A 232 -5.34 5.28 14.49
C LEU A 232 -4.60 6.60 14.69
N GLU A 233 -3.63 6.65 15.61
CA GLU A 233 -2.76 7.80 15.82
C GLU A 233 -1.97 8.14 14.54
N ALA A 234 -1.40 7.12 13.88
CA ALA A 234 -0.63 7.29 12.65
C ALA A 234 -1.48 7.84 11.49
N LEU A 235 -2.74 7.40 11.35
CA LEU A 235 -3.64 7.90 10.32
C LEU A 235 -3.98 9.38 10.50
N VAL A 236 -4.16 9.84 11.74
CA VAL A 236 -4.44 11.27 12.04
C VAL A 236 -3.20 12.14 11.89
N THR A 237 -2.04 11.63 12.29
CA THR A 237 -0.78 12.40 12.33
C THR A 237 0.08 12.20 11.08
N ASN A 238 -0.41 11.45 10.09
CA ASN A 238 0.35 11.00 8.93
C ASN A 238 1.67 10.28 9.31
N ASP A 239 1.62 9.55 10.43
CA ASP A 239 2.75 8.90 11.10
C ASP A 239 3.95 9.82 11.32
N ALA A 240 3.72 11.07 11.72
CA ALA A 240 4.78 12.09 11.89
C ALA A 240 5.94 11.67 12.80
N LYS A 241 5.72 10.72 13.71
CA LYS A 241 6.75 10.16 14.61
C LYS A 241 7.33 8.83 14.13
N GLY A 242 6.91 8.32 12.96
CA GLY A 242 7.39 7.07 12.37
C GLY A 242 7.06 5.82 13.21
N ARG A 243 6.03 5.88 14.06
CA ARG A 243 5.68 4.79 14.99
C ARG A 243 5.17 3.58 14.24
N MET A 244 4.35 3.78 13.21
CA MET A 244 3.82 2.68 12.41
C MET A 244 4.85 2.22 11.36
N ALA A 245 5.63 3.14 10.81
CA ALA A 245 6.76 2.84 9.93
C ALA A 245 7.74 1.87 10.60
N PHE A 246 8.19 2.18 11.81
CA PHE A 246 9.06 1.32 12.62
C PHE A 246 8.43 -0.05 12.90
N ARG A 247 7.14 -0.08 13.25
CA ARG A 247 6.43 -1.35 13.47
C ARG A 247 6.31 -2.20 12.22
N TRP A 248 6.09 -1.59 11.06
CA TRP A 248 6.08 -2.33 9.80
C TRP A 248 7.46 -2.90 9.48
N GLU A 249 8.53 -2.13 9.69
CA GLU A 249 9.92 -2.58 9.55
C GLU A 249 10.18 -3.87 10.35
N GLU A 250 9.80 -3.85 11.64
CA GLU A 250 10.08 -4.93 12.57
C GLU A 250 9.10 -6.12 12.47
N GLN A 251 7.85 -5.88 12.08
CA GLN A 251 6.74 -6.82 12.34
C GLN A 251 5.83 -7.12 11.15
N ALA A 252 6.14 -6.68 9.93
CA ALA A 252 5.30 -6.95 8.76
C ALA A 252 4.87 -8.43 8.65
N ASP A 253 5.81 -9.36 8.79
CA ASP A 253 5.53 -10.82 8.76
C ASP A 253 4.55 -11.29 9.85
N ARG A 254 4.55 -10.62 11.01
CA ARG A 254 3.65 -10.94 12.12
C ARG A 254 2.24 -10.45 11.82
N TYR A 255 2.10 -9.24 11.28
CA TYR A 255 0.80 -8.73 10.83
C TYR A 255 0.19 -9.62 9.74
N LEU A 256 0.98 -10.12 8.80
CA LEU A 256 0.52 -11.05 7.77
C LEU A 256 -0.02 -12.38 8.33
N ARG A 257 0.41 -12.80 9.53
CA ARG A 257 0.01 -14.06 10.18
C ARG A 257 -1.10 -13.90 11.22
N MET A 258 -1.59 -12.69 11.45
CA MET A 258 -2.73 -12.44 12.34
C MET A 258 -4.02 -13.18 11.89
N LYS A 259 -4.96 -13.35 12.83
CA LYS A 259 -6.32 -13.87 12.55
C LYS A 259 -7.03 -13.01 11.50
N SER A 260 -7.84 -13.64 10.65
CA SER A 260 -8.38 -13.03 9.41
C SER A 260 -9.01 -11.64 9.59
N ASP A 261 -9.85 -11.48 10.60
CA ASP A 261 -10.69 -10.28 10.70
C ASP A 261 -9.89 -9.08 11.20
N VAL A 262 -9.06 -9.31 12.23
CA VAL A 262 -8.11 -8.30 12.74
C VAL A 262 -7.04 -7.98 11.69
N ARG A 263 -6.47 -9.02 11.06
CA ARG A 263 -5.45 -8.88 10.02
C ARG A 263 -5.92 -7.98 8.91
N THR A 264 -7.12 -8.22 8.38
CA THR A 264 -7.65 -7.46 7.25
C THR A 264 -7.73 -5.97 7.57
N ALA A 265 -8.24 -5.62 8.75
CA ALA A 265 -8.34 -4.22 9.18
C ALA A 265 -6.98 -3.56 9.43
N ILE A 266 -6.05 -4.25 10.11
CA ILE A 266 -4.70 -3.72 10.35
C ILE A 266 -3.97 -3.49 9.02
N LEU A 267 -4.00 -4.46 8.11
CA LEU A 267 -3.37 -4.33 6.79
C LEU A 267 -4.04 -3.25 5.94
N ALA A 268 -5.37 -3.11 6.02
CA ALA A 268 -6.08 -2.01 5.36
C ALA A 268 -5.65 -0.64 5.89
N GLY A 269 -5.40 -0.52 7.20
CA GLY A 269 -4.93 0.72 7.77
C GLY A 269 -3.49 1.05 7.41
N VAL A 270 -2.60 0.06 7.39
CA VAL A 270 -1.23 0.26 6.87
C VAL A 270 -1.26 0.64 5.39
N ARG A 271 -2.14 0.02 4.60
CA ARG A 271 -2.33 0.34 3.18
C ARG A 271 -2.75 1.80 2.99
N HIS A 272 -3.76 2.24 3.74
CA HIS A 272 -4.25 3.60 3.68
C HIS A 272 -3.16 4.61 4.11
N LEU A 273 -2.37 4.30 5.13
CA LEU A 273 -1.23 5.13 5.56
C LEU A 273 -0.17 5.28 4.45
N TYR A 274 0.20 4.18 3.79
CA TYR A 274 1.10 4.20 2.64
C TYR A 274 0.54 5.08 1.49
N GLU A 275 -0.75 4.95 1.18
CA GLU A 275 -1.36 5.66 0.05
C GLU A 275 -1.45 7.17 0.31
N MET A 276 -1.79 7.57 1.54
CA MET A 276 -1.89 8.97 1.96
C MET A 276 -0.54 9.67 2.11
N SER A 277 0.51 8.95 2.48
CA SER A 277 1.79 9.54 2.91
C SER A 277 2.95 9.15 1.98
N PRO A 278 3.35 10.03 1.04
CA PRO A 278 4.57 9.84 0.25
C PRO A 278 5.84 9.68 1.10
N GLU A 279 5.83 10.26 2.31
CA GLU A 279 6.96 10.22 3.25
C GLU A 279 6.95 9.00 4.18
N TRP A 280 5.91 8.17 4.13
CA TRP A 280 5.88 6.94 4.91
C TRP A 280 6.87 5.92 4.33
N ARG A 281 8.04 5.82 4.98
CA ARG A 281 9.19 5.03 4.53
C ARG A 281 9.62 4.08 5.65
N PRO A 282 8.97 2.91 5.79
CA PRO A 282 9.29 1.96 6.86
C PRO A 282 10.74 1.46 6.82
N TYR A 283 11.41 1.51 5.67
CA TYR A 283 12.80 1.04 5.51
C TYR A 283 13.77 2.19 5.21
N ALA A 284 13.53 3.38 5.75
CA ALA A 284 14.34 4.58 5.45
C ALA A 284 15.83 4.44 5.82
N SER A 285 16.13 3.59 6.80
CA SER A 285 17.49 3.28 7.28
C SER A 285 18.21 2.20 6.45
N TRP A 286 17.50 1.49 5.57
CA TRP A 286 18.04 0.35 4.81
C TRP A 286 18.72 0.79 3.52
N THR A 287 19.71 0.01 3.10
CA THR A 287 20.31 0.16 1.77
C THR A 287 19.35 -0.34 0.67
N PRO A 288 19.52 0.13 -0.58
CA PRO A 288 18.81 -0.41 -1.74
C PRO A 288 18.77 -1.94 -1.81
N ASP A 289 19.90 -2.61 -1.57
CA ASP A 289 19.99 -4.07 -1.64
C ASP A 289 19.19 -4.74 -0.53
N GLN A 290 19.19 -4.18 0.69
CA GLN A 290 18.35 -4.67 1.78
C GLN A 290 16.87 -4.52 1.44
N ILE A 291 16.47 -3.38 0.87
CA ILE A 291 15.08 -3.15 0.44
C ILE A 291 14.67 -4.19 -0.61
N LEU A 292 15.48 -4.44 -1.65
CA LEU A 292 15.14 -5.43 -2.68
C LEU A 292 15.01 -6.85 -2.13
N GLN A 293 15.87 -7.23 -1.18
CA GLN A 293 15.97 -8.61 -0.70
C GLN A 293 15.00 -8.92 0.44
N LYS A 294 14.68 -7.93 1.28
CA LYS A 294 14.03 -8.17 2.58
C LYS A 294 12.77 -7.36 2.82
N ALA A 295 12.54 -6.27 2.08
CA ALA A 295 11.39 -5.43 2.36
C ALA A 295 10.09 -6.19 2.10
N VAL A 296 9.16 -6.08 3.04
CA VAL A 296 7.83 -6.65 2.92
C VAL A 296 6.90 -5.56 2.40
N VAL A 297 6.35 -5.79 1.20
CA VAL A 297 5.32 -4.91 0.63
C VAL A 297 3.99 -5.10 1.36
N VAL A 298 3.23 -4.03 1.49
CA VAL A 298 1.84 -4.08 1.96
C VAL A 298 1.03 -4.87 0.94
N PRO A 299 0.27 -5.90 1.36
CA PRO A 299 -0.48 -6.74 0.43
C PRO A 299 -1.48 -5.96 -0.41
N PHE A 300 -1.57 -6.34 -1.67
CA PHE A 300 -2.59 -5.82 -2.58
C PHE A 300 -3.99 -6.25 -2.12
N ALA A 301 -4.90 -5.28 -2.01
CA ALA A 301 -6.31 -5.56 -1.76
C ALA A 301 -6.90 -6.20 -3.01
N LYS A 302 -7.38 -7.45 -2.88
CA LYS A 302 -8.02 -8.12 -4.01
C LYS A 302 -9.30 -7.35 -4.38
N PRO A 303 -9.53 -7.05 -5.68
CA PRO A 303 -10.75 -6.42 -6.16
C PRO A 303 -11.97 -7.32 -5.95
#